data_AF-A0A9D1C4S7-F1
#
_entry.id   AF-A0A9D1C4S7-F1
#
_cell.length_a   1.000
_cell.length_b   1.000
_cell.length_c   1.000
_cell.angle_alpha   90.00
_cell.angle_beta   90.00
_cell.angle_gamma   90.00
#
_symmetry.space_group_name_H-M   'P 1'
#
loop_
_entity.id
_entity.type
_entity.pdbx_description
1 polymer ?
#
loop_
_entity_poly.entity_id
_entity_poly.type
_entity_poly.pdbx_seq_one_letter_code
_entity_poly.pdbx_strand_id
1 'polypeptide(L)' 'PPSDKGKQLRLYYITQVAVKPPTFVIFVNNKELSHFSYIRYIENKIRDTFGFSGTSLKLITRERKGSK' A
#
# COMPACT_ATOMS: atom_id res chain seq x y z
N PRO A 1 10.67 -7.47 0.24
CA PRO A 1 9.30 -7.49 0.81
C PRO A 1 9.38 -8.02 2.25
N PRO A 2 8.65 -7.44 3.22
CA PRO A 2 8.70 -7.90 4.61
C PRO A 2 8.21 -9.35 4.69
N SER A 3 8.97 -10.16 5.40
CA SER A 3 8.66 -11.55 5.73
C SER A 3 8.74 -11.64 7.24
N ASP A 4 7.62 -11.94 7.89
CA ASP A 4 7.59 -12.22 9.33
C ASP A 4 7.16 -13.68 9.52
N LYS A 5 7.94 -14.43 10.29
CA LYS A 5 7.68 -15.84 10.67
C LYS A 5 7.26 -16.75 9.50
N GLY A 6 7.90 -16.61 8.34
CA GLY A 6 7.66 -17.45 7.15
C GLY A 6 6.43 -17.07 6.32
N LYS A 7 5.66 -16.05 6.71
CA LYS A 7 4.58 -15.50 5.90
C LYS A 7 5.08 -14.29 5.10
N GLN A 8 5.12 -14.45 3.78
CA GLN A 8 5.48 -13.37 2.88
C GLN A 8 4.31 -12.39 2.69
N LEU A 9 4.57 -11.09 2.75
CA LEU A 9 3.59 -10.07 2.36
C LEU A 9 3.30 -10.19 0.85
N ARG A 10 2.03 -10.42 0.50
CA ARG A 10 1.53 -10.43 -0.88
C ARG A 10 0.66 -9.20 -1.11
N LEU A 11 1.03 -8.41 -2.10
CA LEU A 11 0.24 -7.30 -2.63
C LEU A 11 -0.60 -7.86 -3.78
N TYR A 12 -1.92 -7.79 -3.68
CA TYR A 12 -2.81 -8.28 -4.73
C TYR A 12 -3.00 -7.23 -5.81
N TYR A 13 -3.44 -6.04 -5.42
CA TYR A 13 -3.66 -4.91 -6.33
C TYR A 13 -3.73 -3.60 -5.54
N ILE A 14 -3.57 -2.50 -6.27
CA ILE A 14 -3.66 -1.13 -5.74
C ILE A 14 -4.69 -0.39 -6.58
N THR A 15 -5.57 0.38 -5.94
CA THR A 15 -6.58 1.18 -6.63
C THR A 15 -6.66 2.59 -6.04
N GLN A 16 -6.90 3.59 -6.89
CA GLN A 16 -7.15 4.96 -6.45
C GLN A 16 -8.64 5.12 -6.11
N VAL A 17 -8.93 5.57 -4.89
CA VAL A 17 -10.32 5.72 -4.38
C VAL A 17 -10.74 7.18 -4.19
N ALA A 18 -9.79 8.11 -4.18
CA ALA A 18 -10.09 9.54 -4.12
C ALA A 18 -8.99 10.36 -4.84
N VAL A 19 -9.34 11.59 -5.24
CA VAL A 19 -8.48 12.45 -6.07
C VAL A 19 -7.87 13.62 -5.30
N LYS A 20 -8.59 14.25 -4.36
CA LYS A 20 -8.11 15.41 -3.60
C LYS A 20 -8.30 15.19 -2.08
N PRO A 21 -7.29 14.71 -1.34
CA PRO A 21 -5.96 14.29 -1.80
C PRO A 21 -5.98 12.92 -2.50
N PRO A 22 -5.01 12.62 -3.40
CA PRO A 22 -4.92 11.32 -4.05
C PRO A 22 -4.78 10.22 -3.01
N THR A 23 -5.77 9.33 -2.98
CA THR A 23 -5.86 8.26 -1.98
C THR A 23 -5.85 6.92 -2.68
N PHE A 24 -4.89 6.07 -2.30
CA PHE A 24 -4.71 4.73 -2.83
C PHE A 24 -5.03 3.69 -1.75
N VAL A 25 -5.76 2.66 -2.14
CA VAL A 25 -6.00 1.47 -1.31
C VAL A 25 -5.16 0.33 -1.83
N ILE A 26 -4.36 -0.26 -0.95
CA ILE A 26 -3.52 -1.42 -1.23
C ILE A 26 -4.17 -2.65 -0.61
N PHE A 27 -4.47 -3.65 -1.44
CA PHE A 27 -5.02 -4.92 -0.97
C PHE A 27 -3.90 -5.92 -0.72
N VAL A 28 -3.77 -6.37 0.53
CA VAL A 28 -2.74 -7.32 0.98
C VAL A 28 -3.36 -8.60 1.53
N ASN A 29 -2.54 -9.63 1.70
CA ASN A 29 -2.91 -10.85 2.40
C ASN A 29 -3.02 -10.67 3.92
N ASN A 30 -2.12 -9.91 4.55
CA ASN A 30 -2.15 -9.62 5.97
C ASN A 30 -1.54 -8.22 6.22
N LYS A 31 -2.27 -7.38 6.95
CA LYS A 31 -1.93 -5.99 7.26
C LYS A 31 -0.86 -5.88 8.35
N GLU A 32 -0.79 -6.84 9.28
CA GLU A 32 0.27 -6.90 10.30
C GLU A 32 1.64 -7.14 9.66
N LEU A 33 1.70 -7.87 8.54
CA LEU A 33 2.93 -8.04 7.76
C LEU A 33 3.34 -6.76 6.99
N SER A 34 2.44 -5.80 6.84
CA SER A 34 2.70 -4.55 6.11
C SER A 34 3.33 -3.49 7.04
N HIS A 35 4.61 -3.68 7.34
CA HIS A 35 5.36 -2.70 8.13
C HIS A 35 5.36 -1.31 7.47
N PHE A 36 5.33 -0.25 8.28
CA PHE A 36 5.19 1.13 7.80
C PHE A 36 6.29 1.53 6.80
N SER A 37 7.50 1.00 6.95
CA SER A 37 8.63 1.29 6.05
C SER A 37 8.36 0.81 4.62
N TYR A 38 7.71 -0.33 4.46
CA TYR A 38 7.34 -0.85 3.14
C TYR A 38 6.19 -0.04 2.52
N ILE A 39 5.25 0.43 3.34
CA ILE A 39 4.19 1.34 2.89
C ILE A 39 4.80 2.67 2.40
N ARG A 40 5.76 3.23 3.13
CA ARG A 40 6.50 4.44 2.73
C ARG A 40 7.30 4.25 1.44
N TYR A 41 7.93 3.08 1.28
CA TYR A 41 8.61 2.74 0.04
C TYR A 41 7.64 2.75 -1.16
N ILE A 42 6.45 2.15 -1.02
CA ILE A 42 5.42 2.16 -2.07
C ILE A 42 4.90 3.59 -2.32
N GLU A 43 4.66 4.38 -1.26
CA GLU A 43 4.25 5.78 -1.38
C GLU A 43 5.24 6.58 -2.23
N ASN A 44 6.53 6.48 -1.92
CA ASN A 44 7.57 7.18 -2.65
C ASN A 44 7.63 6.72 -4.11
N LYS A 45 7.51 5.41 -4.38
CA LYS A 45 7.46 4.91 -5.76
C LYS A 45 6.26 5.42 -6.56
N ILE A 46 5.07 5.50 -5.94
CA ILE A 46 3.89 6.09 -6.58
C ILE A 46 4.14 7.59 -6.84
N ARG A 47 4.74 8.30 -5.88
CA ARG A 47 5.07 9.71 -6.02
C ARG A 47 6.04 9.96 -7.19
N ASP A 48 7.10 9.17 -7.28
CA ASP A 48 8.13 9.29 -8.33
C ASP A 48 7.57 8.94 -9.70
N THR A 49 6.71 7.92 -9.79
CA THR A 49 6.17 7.43 -11.07
C THR A 49 5.13 8.36 -11.67
N PHE A 50 4.27 8.96 -10.84
CA PHE A 50 3.15 9.79 -11.31
C PHE A 50 3.36 11.29 -11.07
N GLY A 51 4.51 11.71 -10.53
CA GLY A 51 4.86 13.12 -10.36
C GLY A 51 4.03 13.86 -9.31
N PHE A 52 3.61 13.20 -8.22
CA PHE A 52 2.82 13.82 -7.15
C PHE A 52 3.66 14.75 -6.24
N SER A 53 4.37 15.71 -6.81
CA SER A 53 5.08 16.76 -6.05
C SER A 53 4.11 17.78 -5.47
N GLY A 54 4.24 18.12 -4.18
CA GLY A 54 3.46 19.18 -3.54
C GLY A 54 2.07 18.80 -3.02
N THR A 55 1.61 17.56 -3.23
CA THR A 55 0.35 17.05 -2.65
C THR A 55 0.61 15.88 -1.71
N SER A 56 -0.10 15.84 -0.58
CA SER A 56 -0.07 14.69 0.34
C SER A 56 -0.67 13.45 -0.33
N LEU A 57 0.04 12.32 -0.30
CA LEU A 57 -0.48 11.03 -0.76
C LEU A 57 -1.03 10.26 0.44
N LYS A 58 -2.22 9.69 0.31
CA LYS A 58 -2.80 8.81 1.33
C LYS A 58 -2.76 7.38 0.85
N LEU A 59 -2.04 6.51 1.56
CA LEU A 59 -2.04 5.07 1.33
C LEU A 59 -2.80 4.38 2.45
N ILE A 60 -3.79 3.57 2.10
CA ILE A 60 -4.59 2.78 3.03
C ILE A 60 -4.38 1.31 2.73
N THR A 61 -3.88 0.54 3.70
CA THR A 61 -3.76 -0.91 3.56
C THR A 61 -5.05 -1.59 4.01
N ARG A 62 -5.59 -2.46 3.16
CA ARG A 62 -6.74 -3.34 3.45
C ARG A 62 -6.36 -4.80 3.24
N GLU A 63 -6.86 -5.66 4.11
CA GLU A 63 -6.78 -7.10 3.89
C GLU A 63 -7.90 -7.53 2.93
N ARG A 64 -7.56 -8.41 1.99
CA ARG A 64 -8.57 -9.03 1.13
C ARG A 64 -9.37 -10.03 1.96
N LYS A 65 -10.68 -9.81 2.13
CA LYS A 65 -11.61 -10.66 2.89
C LYS A 65 -11.90 -12.06 2.27
N GLY A 66 -11.00 -12.61 1.47
CA GLY A 66 -11.17 -13.91 0.79
C GLY A 66 -10.18 -14.97 1.25
N SER A 67 -9.62 -14.85 2.45
CA SER A 67 -8.63 -15.79 2.98
C SER A 67 -8.97 -16.18 4.41
N LYS A 68 -10.18 -16.70 4.59
CA LYS A 68 -10.57 -17.60 5.68
C LYS A 68 -11.38 -18.73 5.07
#